data_AF-A0AA41SUX4-F1
#
_entry.id   AF-A0AA41SUX4-F1
#
_cell.length_a   1.000
_cell.length_b   1.000
_cell.length_c   1.000
_cell.angle_alpha   90.00
_cell.angle_beta   90.00
_cell.angle_gamma   90.00
#
_symmetry.space_group_name_H-M   'P 1'
#
loop_
_entity.id
_entity.type
_entity.pdbx_description
1 polymer ?
#
loop_
_entity_poly.entity_id
_entity_poly.type
_entity_poly.pdbx_seq_one_letter_code
_entity_poly.pdbx_strand_id
1 'polypeptide(L)'
;MLSFDVGDQPVFETSLSNVSQGTTGKSGVTLEFHQNDDSEVALMQVCFYVPPTQEDGVDPVQAFAQSVLSKADIIQATGDAICIFWELQCLTPHSHYDTRIYPTFLNLRYKTSD
;
A
#
# COMPACT_ATOMS: atom_id res chain seq x y z
N MET A 1 -3.57 -11.23 -11.25
CA MET A 1 -2.16 -11.61 -11.09
C MET A 1 -1.30 -10.47 -11.57
N LEU A 2 -0.19 -10.21 -10.89
CA LEU A 2 0.88 -9.31 -11.30
C LEU A 2 2.08 -10.19 -11.67
N SER A 3 2.62 -10.02 -12.88
CA SER A 3 3.90 -10.61 -13.28
C SER A 3 4.93 -9.51 -13.43
N PHE A 4 6.17 -9.79 -13.05
CA PHE A 4 7.31 -8.94 -13.34
C PHE A 4 8.31 -9.72 -14.17
N ASP A 5 8.56 -9.23 -15.37
CA ASP A 5 9.33 -9.94 -16.38
C ASP A 5 10.70 -9.26 -16.56
N VAL A 6 11.74 -10.07 -16.73
CA VAL A 6 13.08 -9.61 -17.13
C VAL A 6 13.40 -10.25 -18.48
N GLY A 7 13.32 -9.45 -19.54
CA GLY A 7 13.25 -9.98 -20.91
C GLY A 7 11.91 -10.67 -21.14
N ASP A 8 11.93 -11.88 -21.68
CA ASP A 8 10.73 -12.68 -21.95
C ASP A 8 10.47 -13.74 -20.86
N GLN A 9 11.01 -13.54 -19.65
CA GLN A 9 10.92 -14.50 -18.55
C GLN A 9 10.34 -13.84 -17.30
N PRO A 10 9.26 -14.38 -16.71
CA PRO A 10 8.73 -13.90 -15.44
C PRO A 10 9.71 -14.27 -14.31
N VAL A 11 10.16 -13.27 -13.54
CA VAL A 11 11.05 -13.52 -12.39
C VAL A 11 10.28 -13.65 -11.09
N PHE A 12 9.09 -13.03 -11.00
CA PHE A 12 8.11 -13.37 -9.97
C PHE A 12 6.69 -13.09 -10.45
N GLU A 13 5.76 -13.83 -9.89
CA GLU A 13 4.33 -13.63 -10.05
C GLU A 13 3.68 -13.60 -8.68
N THR A 14 2.67 -12.75 -8.51
CA THR A 14 1.85 -12.74 -7.31
C THR A 14 0.38 -12.58 -7.64
N SER A 15 -0.47 -13.27 -6.87
CA SER A 15 -1.90 -12.98 -6.90
C SER A 15 -2.13 -11.59 -6.35
N LEU A 16 -3.05 -10.85 -7.00
CA LEU A 16 -3.46 -9.54 -6.51
C LEU A 16 -4.34 -9.65 -5.26
N SER A 17 -5.01 -10.80 -5.06
CA SER A 17 -5.74 -11.09 -3.82
C SER A 17 -4.85 -11.12 -2.57
N ASN A 18 -3.54 -11.25 -2.74
CA ASN A 18 -2.61 -11.27 -1.60
C ASN A 18 -2.17 -9.86 -1.22
N VAL A 19 -2.48 -8.85 -2.04
CA VAL A 19 -2.16 -7.44 -1.77
C VAL A 19 -3.23 -6.86 -0.85
N SER A 20 -2.80 -6.39 0.31
CA SER A 20 -3.66 -5.82 1.36
C SER A 20 -3.79 -4.31 1.26
N GLN A 21 -2.74 -3.63 0.81
CA GLN A 21 -2.69 -2.17 0.60
C GLN A 21 -1.71 -1.79 -0.51
N GLY A 22 -1.83 -0.57 -1.02
CA GLY A 22 -0.82 0.01 -1.89
C GLY A 22 -0.78 1.53 -1.80
N THR A 23 0.43 2.09 -1.90
CA THR A 23 0.69 3.53 -1.83
C THR A 23 1.56 3.99 -2.99
N THR A 24 1.33 5.22 -3.45
CA THR A 24 2.09 5.84 -4.55
C THR A 24 3.07 6.87 -4.02
N GLY A 25 4.31 6.83 -4.51
CA GLY A 25 5.31 7.88 -4.34
C GLY A 25 5.57 8.64 -5.64
N LYS A 26 6.61 9.48 -5.68
CA LYS A 26 6.95 10.31 -6.86
C LYS A 26 7.24 9.51 -8.13
N SER A 27 7.81 8.31 -8.00
CA SER A 27 8.24 7.50 -9.15
C SER A 27 8.10 6.01 -8.86
N GLY A 28 7.17 5.65 -7.98
CA GLY A 28 7.08 4.28 -7.54
C GLY A 28 5.79 3.94 -6.81
N VAL A 29 5.51 2.65 -6.75
CA VAL A 29 4.34 2.08 -6.10
C VAL A 29 4.81 1.03 -5.11
N THR A 30 4.40 1.22 -3.86
CA THR A 30 4.61 0.27 -2.78
C THR A 30 3.36 -0.58 -2.65
N LEU A 31 3.51 -1.90 -2.70
CA LEU A 31 2.45 -2.87 -2.42
C LEU A 31 2.76 -3.56 -1.09
N GLU A 32 1.77 -3.64 -0.22
CA GLU A 32 1.79 -4.39 1.02
C GLU A 32 0.92 -5.63 0.88
N PHE A 33 1.35 -6.72 1.50
CA PHE A 33 0.70 -8.02 1.39
C PHE A 33 0.09 -8.42 2.73
N HIS A 34 -0.95 -9.25 2.68
CA HIS A 34 -1.51 -9.87 3.88
C HIS A 34 -0.44 -10.68 4.61
N GLN A 35 -0.37 -10.53 5.93
CA GLN A 35 0.47 -11.41 6.74
C GLN A 35 -0.04 -12.85 6.64
N ASN A 36 0.89 -13.78 6.49
CA ASN A 36 0.61 -15.20 6.47
C ASN A 36 1.40 -15.88 7.59
N ASP A 37 0.76 -16.04 8.74
CA ASP A 37 1.36 -16.63 9.95
C ASP A 37 1.67 -18.14 9.78
N ASP A 38 1.13 -18.78 8.74
CA ASP A 38 1.40 -20.18 8.42
C ASP A 38 2.71 -20.38 7.63
N SER A 39 3.42 -19.29 7.27
CA SER A 39 4.69 -19.33 6.55
C SER A 39 5.83 -18.78 7.41
N GLU A 40 6.94 -19.52 7.51
CA GLU A 40 8.16 -19.03 8.18
C GLU A 40 8.75 -17.78 7.50
N VAL A 41 8.57 -17.67 6.18
CA VAL A 41 9.00 -16.51 5.40
C VAL A 41 7.79 -15.99 4.63
N ALA A 42 7.37 -14.78 4.95
CA ALA A 42 6.24 -14.12 4.30
C ALA A 42 6.69 -12.84 3.61
N LEU A 43 6.25 -12.64 2.36
CA LEU A 43 6.46 -11.39 1.66
C LEU A 43 5.58 -10.32 2.31
N MET A 44 6.19 -9.27 2.85
CA MET A 44 5.47 -8.18 3.52
C MET A 44 5.19 -7.01 2.59
N GLN A 45 6.19 -6.61 1.80
CA GLN A 45 6.12 -5.42 0.98
C GLN A 45 7.02 -5.54 -0.26
N VAL A 46 6.57 -4.96 -1.38
CA VAL A 46 7.40 -4.74 -2.58
C VAL A 46 7.26 -3.29 -3.02
N CYS A 47 8.37 -2.65 -3.38
CA CYS A 47 8.38 -1.30 -3.95
C CYS A 47 8.85 -1.35 -5.39
N PHE A 48 8.00 -0.92 -6.31
CA PHE A 48 8.28 -0.82 -7.73
C PHE A 48 8.71 0.58 -8.09
N TYR A 49 9.80 0.71 -8.83
CA TYR A 49 10.05 1.91 -9.61
C TYR A 49 9.20 1.87 -10.88
N VAL A 50 8.49 2.97 -11.15
CA VAL A 50 7.70 3.14 -12.38
C VAL A 50 8.37 4.22 -13.23
N PRO A 51 8.96 3.86 -14.38
CA PRO A 51 9.58 4.83 -15.27
C PRO A 51 8.55 5.85 -15.78
N PRO A 52 8.94 7.11 -15.98
CA PRO A 52 8.08 8.09 -16.63
C PRO A 52 7.82 7.68 -18.09
N THR A 53 6.56 7.67 -18.50
CA THR A 53 6.15 7.46 -19.89
C THR A 53 5.90 8.80 -20.58
N GLN A 54 6.18 8.90 -21.88
CA GLN A 54 5.87 10.09 -22.70
C GLN A 54 4.41 10.11 -23.19
N GLU A 55 3.56 9.22 -22.70
CA GLU A 55 2.14 9.23 -23.07
C GLU A 55 1.44 10.43 -22.40
N ASP A 56 0.92 11.33 -23.23
CA ASP A 56 0.31 12.57 -22.79
C ASP A 56 -0.92 12.32 -21.91
N GLY A 57 -0.84 12.71 -20.64
CA GLY A 57 -1.99 12.92 -19.76
C GLY A 57 -2.27 11.82 -18.72
N VAL A 58 -1.54 10.70 -18.73
CA VAL A 58 -1.71 9.64 -17.72
C VAL A 58 -0.44 9.50 -16.89
N ASP A 59 -0.54 9.75 -15.58
CA ASP A 59 0.55 9.46 -14.65
C ASP A 59 0.73 7.93 -14.57
N PRO A 60 1.87 7.37 -15.03
CA PRO A 60 2.08 5.93 -15.06
C PRO A 60 2.09 5.32 -13.66
N VAL A 61 2.50 6.08 -12.62
CA VAL A 61 2.46 5.63 -11.24
C VAL A 61 1.02 5.39 -10.81
N GLN A 62 0.14 6.35 -11.10
CA GLN A 62 -1.29 6.25 -10.76
C GLN A 62 -1.98 5.16 -11.57
N ALA A 63 -1.68 5.05 -12.87
CA ALA A 63 -2.25 4.01 -13.72
C ALA A 63 -1.87 2.60 -13.24
N PHE A 64 -0.61 2.40 -12.86
CA PHE A 64 -0.13 1.12 -12.32
C PHE A 64 -0.80 0.81 -10.98
N ALA A 65 -0.79 1.77 -10.04
CA ALA A 65 -1.44 1.60 -8.75
C ALA A 65 -2.93 1.27 -8.89
N GLN A 66 -3.67 2.01 -9.71
CA GLN A 66 -5.10 1.76 -9.93
C GLN A 66 -5.38 0.38 -10.53
N SER A 67 -4.53 -0.07 -11.47
CA SER A 67 -4.66 -1.38 -12.10
C SER A 67 -4.45 -2.54 -11.11
N VAL A 68 -3.58 -2.34 -10.13
CA VAL A 68 -3.31 -3.30 -9.05
C VAL A 68 -4.43 -3.25 -8.01
N LEU A 69 -4.72 -2.07 -7.47
CA LEU A 69 -5.65 -1.86 -6.36
C LEU A 69 -7.09 -2.24 -6.71
N SER A 70 -7.51 -2.06 -7.97
CA SER A 70 -8.85 -2.46 -8.44
C SER A 70 -9.11 -3.97 -8.40
N LYS A 71 -8.06 -4.79 -8.29
CA LYS A 71 -8.13 -6.26 -8.23
C LYS A 71 -7.54 -6.82 -6.94
N ALA A 72 -7.10 -5.96 -6.05
CA ALA A 72 -6.50 -6.32 -4.78
C ALA A 72 -7.56 -6.54 -3.71
N ASP A 73 -7.25 -7.38 -2.73
CA ASP A 73 -8.10 -7.57 -1.57
C ASP A 73 -7.74 -6.50 -0.51
N ILE A 74 -8.12 -5.27 -0.83
CA ILE A 74 -7.76 -4.13 0.00
C ILE A 74 -8.55 -4.19 1.30
N ILE A 75 -7.82 -4.31 2.41
CA ILE A 75 -8.37 -4.05 3.74
C ILE A 75 -8.50 -2.54 3.88
N GLN A 76 -9.51 -1.97 3.23
CA GLN A 76 -9.91 -0.63 3.56
C GLN A 76 -10.44 -0.63 4.98
N ALA A 77 -10.12 0.42 5.71
CA ALA A 77 -10.85 0.78 6.91
C ALA A 77 -12.28 1.24 6.51
N THR A 78 -13.08 0.33 5.96
CA THR A 78 -14.45 0.58 5.55
C THR A 78 -15.33 0.60 6.79
N GLY A 79 -15.93 1.76 7.05
CA GLY A 79 -16.80 2.00 8.19
C GLY A 79 -16.54 3.36 8.84
N ASP A 80 -17.46 3.78 9.70
CA ASP A 80 -17.27 4.95 10.52
C ASP A 80 -16.34 4.60 11.69
N ALA A 81 -15.33 5.44 11.91
CA ALA A 81 -14.49 5.31 13.09
C ALA A 81 -15.35 5.53 14.33
N ILE A 82 -15.17 4.68 15.35
CA ILE A 82 -15.82 4.83 16.65
C ILE A 82 -15.31 6.10 17.33
N CYS A 83 -14.02 6.37 17.18
CA CYS A 83 -13.35 7.52 17.77
C CYS A 83 -12.17 7.95 16.90
N ILE A 84 -11.87 9.25 16.92
CA ILE A 84 -10.73 9.84 16.23
C ILE A 84 -9.98 10.75 17.19
N PHE A 85 -8.68 10.51 17.35
CA PHE A 85 -7.74 11.42 18.01
C PHE A 85 -6.89 12.11 16.96
N TRP A 86 -6.94 13.44 16.93
CA TRP A 86 -6.15 14.26 16.02
C TRP A 86 -4.84 14.67 16.67
N GLU A 87 -3.76 14.66 15.89
CA GLU A 87 -2.43 15.14 16.31
C GLU A 87 -1.92 14.53 17.63
N LEU A 88 -2.20 13.24 17.86
CA LEU A 88 -1.71 12.54 19.04
C LEU A 88 -0.18 12.45 18.99
N GLN A 89 0.48 13.04 20.00
CA GLN A 89 1.93 12.95 20.13
C GLN A 89 2.33 11.54 20.60
N CYS A 90 3.08 10.84 19.76
CA CYS A 90 3.73 9.58 20.08
C CYS A 90 5.20 9.84 20.40
N LEU A 91 5.68 9.26 21.51
CA LEU A 91 7.09 9.38 21.90
C LEU A 91 8.00 8.38 21.15
N THR A 92 7.45 7.27 20.65
CA THR A 92 8.22 6.24 19.93
C THR A 92 7.34 5.55 18.87
N PRO A 93 7.69 5.65 17.58
CA PRO A 93 8.61 6.64 17.00
C PRO A 93 8.13 8.08 17.31
N HIS A 94 9.06 9.01 17.55
CA HIS A 94 8.72 10.38 17.94
C HIS A 94 8.04 11.14 16.79
N SER A 95 6.73 11.36 16.90
CA SER A 95 5.90 11.91 15.82
C SER A 95 4.49 12.30 16.29
N HIS A 96 3.73 13.02 15.45
CA HIS A 96 2.30 13.27 15.63
C HIS A 96 1.47 12.44 14.65
N TYR A 97 0.43 11.77 15.16
CA TYR A 97 -0.43 10.89 14.37
C TYR A 97 -1.90 11.24 14.52
N ASP A 98 -2.64 11.12 13.41
CA ASP A 98 -4.08 11.00 13.47
C ASP A 98 -4.43 9.53 13.70
N THR A 99 -5.06 9.24 14.83
CA THR A 99 -5.43 7.88 15.24
C THR A 99 -6.91 7.68 15.08
N ARG A 100 -7.31 6.74 14.23
CA ARG A 100 -8.72 6.35 14.04
C ARG A 100 -8.93 4.95 14.61
N ILE A 101 -9.96 4.79 15.43
CA ILE A 101 -10.28 3.52 16.09
C ILE A 101 -11.54 2.93 15.45
N TYR A 102 -11.44 1.68 15.02
CA TYR A 102 -12.51 0.88 14.45
C TYR A 102 -12.80 -0.32 15.37
N PRO A 103 -13.92 -1.06 15.18
CA PRO A 103 -14.27 -2.17 16.06
C PRO A 103 -13.19 -3.26 16.20
N THR A 104 -12.40 -3.50 15.14
CA THR A 104 -11.45 -4.62 15.07
C THR A 104 -10.00 -4.21 14.81
N PHE A 105 -9.74 -2.94 14.52
CA PHE A 105 -8.38 -2.43 14.26
C PHE A 105 -8.28 -0.93 14.56
N LEU A 106 -7.06 -0.42 14.54
CA LEU A 106 -6.77 1.01 14.59
C LEU A 106 -5.95 1.41 13.37
N ASN A 107 -6.14 2.64 12.90
CA ASN A 107 -5.38 3.22 11.80
C ASN A 107 -4.55 4.40 12.34
N LEU A 108 -3.22 4.33 12.17
CA LEU A 108 -2.29 5.41 12.48
C LEU A 108 -1.88 6.08 11.18
N ARG A 109 -2.32 7.32 10.97
CA ARG A 109 -1.89 8.12 9.84
C ARG A 109 -0.84 9.12 10.29
N TYR A 110 0.37 8.99 9.76
CA TYR A 110 1.41 10.01 9.93
C TYR A 110 0.96 11.28 9.21
N LYS A 111 1.07 12.41 9.90
CA LYS A 111 0.88 13.71 9.26
C LYS A 111 2.20 14.08 8.57
N THR A 112 2.31 13.80 7.28
CA THR A 112 3.34 14.47 6.46
C THR A 112 2.94 15.94 6.41
N SER A 113 3.67 16.80 7.13
CA SER A 113 3.61 18.23 6.90
C SER A 113 3.87 18.48 5.42
N ASP A 114 2.91 19.12 4.75
CA ASP A 114 3.08 19.66 3.40
C ASP A 114 4.23 20.69 3.38
#